data_AF-A0A925MY37-F1
#
_entry.id   AF-A0A925MY37-F1
#
_cell.length_a   1.000
_cell.length_b   1.000
_cell.length_c   1.000
_cell.angle_alpha   90.00
_cell.angle_beta   90.00
_cell.angle_gamma   90.00
#
_symmetry.space_group_name_H-M   'P 1'
#
loop_
_entity.id
_entity.type
_entity.pdbx_description
1 polymer ?
#
loop_
_entity_poly.entity_id
_entity_poly.type
_entity_poly.pdbx_seq_one_letter_code
_entity_poly.pdbx_strand_id
1 'polypeptide(L)'
;MRPHDLVLCTFEGDAADPPTSFPCEITFVDLVGASFDCRLLDTGLTLTVTPLVNQSGPWSATGDDGNSYGLATHDIYEVEQASPGAGDAALLTMADGNIFMGFVEAVDPAIVIQLYHAPYPRVTLELDTITDTDWTLYASGETIASLQRCTLNNALPPEQLMGVFSGGWWSLATRREAHAGRVGGAIAPFATVVHTTDMTPETWNGLIDRWQNQAGNGSCAHFAIGRSAAEGVVQLVPIDRNANHAGGDGHGSFVAGADRWHPNSVSVGIEIHCTGRVHLVGGQWRWVEDGAPQGLPLPASDVIVDPANAQRGWHVVTAYQYEQLGALLDGLDAALEPLPPGCVAESIQPAPAYGQFASGREVGHVTLSPHRRGDPWPPTCDWMRAR
;
A
#
# COMPACT_ATOMS: atom_id res chain seq x y z
N MET A 1 -3.27 4.06 11.57
CA MET A 1 -4.38 4.61 10.76
C MET A 1 -4.14 4.36 9.27
N ARG A 2 -5.06 3.66 8.63
CA ARG A 2 -5.13 3.35 7.19
C ARG A 2 -6.61 3.30 6.77
N PRO A 3 -6.95 3.36 5.48
CA PRO A 3 -8.31 3.01 5.03
C PRO A 3 -8.73 1.64 5.58
N HIS A 4 -10.00 1.53 5.97
CA HIS A 4 -10.64 0.40 6.64
C HIS A 4 -10.24 0.15 8.10
N ASP A 5 -9.35 0.96 8.70
CA ASP A 5 -9.28 1.04 10.15
C ASP A 5 -10.61 1.62 10.69
N LEU A 6 -10.93 1.31 11.94
CA LEU A 6 -12.13 1.80 12.62
C LEU A 6 -11.79 2.90 13.60
N VAL A 7 -12.60 3.94 13.68
CA VAL A 7 -12.57 4.94 14.74
C VAL A 7 -13.75 4.69 15.66
N LEU A 8 -13.51 4.50 16.95
CA LEU A 8 -14.54 4.53 17.98
C LEU A 8 -14.46 5.89 18.67
N CYS A 9 -15.48 6.73 18.52
CA CYS A 9 -15.46 8.07 19.10
C CYS A 9 -16.75 8.43 19.85
N THR A 10 -16.68 9.52 20.63
CA THR A 10 -17.86 10.18 21.22
C THR A 10 -17.87 11.64 20.77
N PHE A 11 -19.04 12.25 20.59
CA PHE A 11 -19.12 13.66 20.22
C PHE A 11 -19.05 14.61 21.44
N GLU A 12 -18.47 15.79 21.23
CA GLU A 12 -18.52 16.88 22.20
C GLU A 12 -19.96 17.31 22.48
N GLY A 13 -20.26 17.54 23.76
CA GLY A 13 -21.59 17.93 24.20
C GLY A 13 -22.57 16.77 24.33
N ASP A 14 -22.15 15.52 24.09
CA ASP A 14 -22.96 14.36 24.45
C ASP A 14 -23.12 14.28 25.97
N ALA A 15 -24.38 14.37 26.41
CA ALA A 15 -24.78 14.37 27.81
C ALA A 15 -25.31 13.00 28.28
N ALA A 16 -25.26 11.97 27.43
CA ALA A 16 -25.60 10.60 27.81
C ALA A 16 -24.62 10.05 28.86
N ASP A 17 -25.11 9.15 29.72
CA ASP A 17 -24.31 8.47 30.73
C ASP A 17 -24.54 6.94 30.64
N PRO A 18 -23.58 6.17 30.07
CA PRO A 18 -22.31 6.63 29.50
C PRO A 18 -22.51 7.39 28.18
N PRO A 19 -21.52 8.20 27.75
CA PRO A 19 -21.55 8.86 26.44
C PRO A 19 -21.77 7.88 25.30
N THR A 20 -22.52 8.31 24.29
CA THR A 20 -22.83 7.55 23.09
C THR A 20 -21.57 7.34 22.27
N SER A 21 -21.23 6.07 22.04
CA SER A 21 -20.10 5.68 21.21
C SER A 21 -20.54 5.51 19.77
N PHE A 22 -19.73 6.03 18.85
CA PHE A 22 -19.98 6.04 17.42
C PHE A 22 -18.82 5.35 16.71
N PRO A 23 -19.02 4.13 16.20
CA PRO A 23 -18.02 3.48 15.37
C PRO A 23 -18.10 4.02 13.94
N CYS A 24 -16.94 4.35 13.38
CA CYS A 24 -16.77 4.88 12.03
C CYS A 24 -15.72 4.04 11.28
N GLU A 25 -15.92 3.83 9.99
CA GLU A 25 -14.90 3.26 9.10
C GLU A 25 -14.10 4.39 8.46
N ILE A 26 -12.76 4.33 8.52
CA ILE A 26 -11.91 5.27 7.78
C ILE A 26 -11.98 4.92 6.30
N THR A 27 -12.50 5.84 5.48
CA THR A 27 -12.67 5.63 4.04
C THR A 27 -11.52 6.22 3.24
N PHE A 28 -10.85 7.25 3.76
CA PHE A 28 -9.73 7.93 3.11
C PHE A 28 -8.81 8.57 4.14
N VAL A 29 -7.51 8.67 3.84
CA VAL A 29 -6.52 9.34 4.70
C VAL A 29 -5.77 10.36 3.86
N ASP A 30 -5.94 11.65 4.17
CA ASP A 30 -5.18 12.75 3.60
C ASP A 30 -3.98 13.08 4.49
N LEU A 31 -2.85 12.48 4.14
CA LEU A 31 -1.59 12.74 4.83
C LEU A 31 -1.08 14.17 4.59
N VAL A 32 -1.46 14.86 3.51
CA VAL A 32 -1.03 16.23 3.20
C VAL A 32 -1.81 17.22 4.06
N GLY A 33 -3.14 17.08 4.06
CA GLY A 33 -4.05 17.90 4.84
C GLY A 33 -4.02 17.60 6.34
N ALA A 34 -3.30 16.54 6.74
CA ALA A 34 -3.35 15.97 8.08
C ALA A 34 -4.80 15.72 8.53
N SER A 35 -5.58 15.13 7.64
CA SER A 35 -6.99 14.79 7.84
C SER A 35 -7.31 13.40 7.35
N PHE A 36 -8.46 12.86 7.71
CA PHE A 36 -8.97 11.62 7.15
C PHE A 36 -10.48 11.71 7.05
N ASP A 37 -11.05 11.01 6.07
CA ASP A 37 -12.49 10.85 5.99
C ASP A 37 -12.88 9.54 6.67
N CYS A 38 -13.94 9.59 7.46
CA CYS A 38 -14.55 8.40 8.03
C CYS A 38 -16.06 8.44 7.87
N ARG A 39 -16.68 7.27 7.74
CA ARG A 39 -18.12 7.09 7.61
C ARG A 39 -18.66 6.41 8.85
N LEU A 40 -19.62 7.03 9.52
CA LEU A 40 -20.36 6.44 10.63
C LEU A 40 -21.07 5.16 10.17
N LEU A 41 -20.83 4.04 10.87
CA LEU A 41 -21.36 2.73 10.48
C LEU A 41 -22.90 2.65 10.59
N ASP A 42 -23.51 3.43 11.48
CA ASP A 42 -24.93 3.39 11.77
C ASP A 42 -25.78 4.29 10.86
N THR A 43 -25.29 5.49 10.58
CA THR A 43 -26.01 6.56 9.88
C THR A 43 -25.52 6.76 8.46
N GLY A 44 -24.29 6.33 8.16
CA GLY A 44 -23.63 6.58 6.88
C GLY A 44 -23.13 8.02 6.70
N LEU A 45 -23.26 8.89 7.71
CA LEU A 45 -22.73 10.26 7.69
C LEU A 45 -21.20 10.20 7.51
N THR A 46 -20.70 10.92 6.52
CA THR A 46 -19.25 11.05 6.28
C THR A 46 -18.74 12.28 7.02
N LEU A 47 -17.62 12.11 7.73
CA LEU A 47 -16.93 13.16 8.45
C LEU A 47 -15.51 13.29 7.90
N THR A 48 -15.10 14.50 7.56
CA THR A 48 -13.69 14.85 7.36
C THR A 48 -13.11 15.31 8.69
N VAL A 49 -12.24 14.50 9.28
CA VAL A 49 -11.65 14.69 10.61
C VAL A 49 -10.25 15.29 10.47
N THR A 50 -9.97 16.36 11.21
CA THR A 50 -8.65 16.95 11.38
C THR A 50 -8.13 16.66 12.79
N PRO A 51 -7.35 15.58 12.99
CA PRO A 51 -6.82 15.22 14.31
C PRO A 51 -5.90 16.31 14.87
N LEU A 52 -5.99 16.53 16.18
CA LEU A 52 -5.05 17.40 16.90
C LEU A 52 -3.76 16.62 17.18
N VAL A 53 -2.77 16.77 16.30
CA VAL A 53 -1.46 16.15 16.49
C VAL A 53 -0.73 16.80 17.66
N ASN A 54 -0.26 16.01 18.62
CA ASN A 54 0.50 16.43 19.81
C ASN A 54 -0.24 17.35 20.81
N GLN A 55 -1.57 17.44 20.74
CA GLN A 55 -2.36 18.19 21.72
C GLN A 55 -3.45 17.30 22.32
N SER A 56 -3.66 17.41 23.62
CA SER A 56 -4.83 16.82 24.27
C SER A 56 -6.06 17.66 23.94
N GLY A 57 -7.14 17.03 23.50
CA GLY A 57 -8.40 17.70 23.22
C GLY A 57 -9.24 16.98 22.18
N PRO A 58 -10.45 17.49 21.90
CA PRO A 58 -11.34 16.93 20.91
C PRO A 58 -10.76 17.08 19.49
N TRP A 59 -10.94 16.08 18.63
CA TRP A 59 -10.64 16.25 17.20
C TRP A 59 -11.74 17.06 16.52
N SER A 60 -11.36 17.97 15.64
CA SER A 60 -12.34 18.72 14.84
C SER A 60 -12.76 17.90 13.63
N ALA A 61 -14.05 17.91 13.28
CA ALA A 61 -14.54 17.28 12.08
C ALA A 61 -15.62 18.13 11.39
N THR A 62 -15.76 17.95 10.08
CA THR A 62 -16.84 18.55 9.29
C THR A 62 -17.62 17.43 8.59
N GLY A 63 -18.93 17.43 8.75
CA GLY A 63 -19.80 16.46 8.09
C GLY A 63 -20.09 16.83 6.64
N ASP A 64 -20.42 15.83 5.83
CA ASP A 64 -20.96 16.03 4.47
C ASP A 64 -22.33 16.75 4.47
N ASP A 65 -22.98 16.85 5.63
CA ASP A 65 -24.15 17.66 5.89
C ASP A 65 -23.85 19.16 6.13
N GLY A 66 -22.56 19.53 6.18
CA GLY A 66 -22.08 20.89 6.38
C GLY A 66 -21.95 21.33 7.83
N ASN A 67 -22.25 20.46 8.82
CA ASN A 67 -22.11 20.77 10.23
C ASN A 67 -20.68 20.54 10.73
N SER A 68 -20.29 21.26 11.78
CA SER A 68 -19.02 21.04 12.49
C SER A 68 -19.25 20.18 13.73
N TYR A 69 -18.35 19.24 13.96
CA TYR A 69 -18.37 18.29 15.06
C TYR A 69 -17.05 18.35 15.84
N GLY A 70 -17.12 18.10 17.14
CA GLY A 70 -15.95 17.80 17.98
C GLY A 70 -16.01 16.35 18.42
N LEU A 71 -14.93 15.59 18.25
CA LEU A 71 -14.82 14.20 18.71
C LEU A 71 -14.07 14.20 20.04
N ALA A 72 -14.82 14.12 21.14
CA ALA A 72 -14.31 14.29 22.51
C ALA A 72 -13.41 13.16 22.98
N THR A 73 -13.77 11.92 22.65
CA THR A 73 -12.93 10.73 22.84
C THR A 73 -12.80 10.02 21.50
N HIS A 74 -11.67 9.37 21.28
CA HIS A 74 -11.40 8.64 20.06
C HIS A 74 -10.36 7.54 20.30
N ASP A 75 -10.64 6.35 19.79
CA ASP A 75 -9.69 5.25 19.68
C ASP A 75 -9.72 4.74 18.23
N ILE A 76 -8.56 4.37 17.68
CA ILE A 76 -8.43 3.77 16.35
C ILE A 76 -8.14 2.29 16.52
N TYR A 77 -8.82 1.45 15.75
CA TYR A 77 -8.65 0.00 15.76
C TYR A 77 -8.31 -0.51 14.36
N GLU A 78 -7.37 -1.44 14.29
CA GLU A 78 -7.05 -2.20 13.07
C GLU A 78 -7.83 -3.52 13.09
N VAL A 79 -8.47 -3.86 11.96
CA VAL A 79 -9.24 -5.11 11.81
C VAL A 79 -8.30 -6.25 11.43
N GLU A 80 -8.29 -7.32 12.22
CA GLU A 80 -7.46 -8.51 12.00
C GLU A 80 -8.30 -9.66 11.40
N GLN A 81 -7.70 -10.49 10.55
CA GLN A 81 -8.29 -11.77 10.13
C GLN A 81 -8.08 -12.85 11.21
N ALA A 82 -8.53 -12.56 12.43
CA ALA A 82 -8.44 -13.44 13.59
C ALA A 82 -9.76 -13.45 14.37
N SER A 83 -10.04 -14.57 15.04
CA SER A 83 -11.16 -14.64 15.99
C SER A 83 -10.85 -13.82 17.25
N PRO A 84 -11.81 -13.05 17.78
CA PRO A 84 -11.58 -12.28 19.00
C PRO A 84 -11.56 -13.16 20.25
N GLY A 85 -10.79 -12.76 21.25
CA GLY A 85 -10.82 -13.29 22.61
C GLY A 85 -11.66 -12.43 23.55
N ALA A 86 -11.91 -12.92 24.76
CA ALA A 86 -12.58 -12.13 25.81
C ALA A 86 -11.73 -10.89 26.17
N GLY A 87 -12.36 -9.73 26.18
CA GLY A 87 -11.72 -8.43 26.41
C GLY A 87 -11.28 -7.70 25.13
N ASP A 88 -11.34 -8.35 23.96
CA ASP A 88 -11.02 -7.68 22.70
C ASP A 88 -12.19 -6.81 22.20
N ALA A 89 -11.89 -5.84 21.34
CA ALA A 89 -12.88 -5.25 20.45
C ALA A 89 -13.09 -6.17 19.24
N ALA A 90 -14.29 -6.13 18.66
CA ALA A 90 -14.61 -6.93 17.49
C ALA A 90 -15.47 -6.17 16.48
N LEU A 91 -15.29 -6.53 15.21
CA LEU A 91 -16.14 -6.13 14.09
C LEU A 91 -17.07 -7.30 13.75
N LEU A 92 -18.37 -7.04 13.87
CA LEU A 92 -19.46 -7.95 13.57
C LEU A 92 -20.11 -7.54 12.25
N THR A 93 -20.09 -8.42 11.25
CA THR A 93 -20.79 -8.21 9.97
C THR A 93 -21.96 -9.15 9.89
N MET A 94 -23.16 -8.60 9.74
CA MET A 94 -24.41 -9.35 9.58
C MET A 94 -24.54 -9.92 8.17
N ALA A 95 -25.39 -10.94 7.99
CA ALA A 95 -25.58 -11.57 6.67
C ALA A 95 -26.18 -10.63 5.60
N ASP A 96 -26.84 -9.55 6.01
CA ASP A 96 -27.34 -8.49 5.13
C ASP A 96 -26.27 -7.46 4.74
N GLY A 97 -25.05 -7.59 5.28
CA GLY A 97 -23.91 -6.72 5.03
C GLY A 97 -23.80 -5.54 6.00
N ASN A 98 -24.71 -5.38 6.96
CA ASN A 98 -24.58 -4.34 7.99
C ASN A 98 -23.42 -4.65 8.95
N ILE A 99 -22.70 -3.62 9.36
CA ILE A 99 -21.45 -3.75 10.13
C ILE A 99 -21.62 -3.05 11.47
N PHE A 100 -21.20 -3.72 12.54
CA PHE A 100 -21.28 -3.23 13.91
C PHE A 100 -19.98 -3.49 14.65
N MET A 101 -19.64 -2.61 15.59
CA MET A 101 -18.48 -2.79 16.46
C MET A 101 -18.95 -3.05 17.89
N GLY A 102 -18.24 -3.90 18.62
CA GLY A 102 -18.55 -4.21 20.02
C GLY A 102 -17.37 -4.70 20.83
N PHE A 103 -17.60 -4.85 22.13
CA PHE A 103 -16.68 -5.43 23.10
C PHE A 103 -17.03 -6.89 23.33
N VAL A 104 -16.04 -7.79 23.29
CA VAL A 104 -16.24 -9.22 23.53
C VAL A 104 -16.16 -9.51 25.03
N GLU A 105 -17.30 -9.77 25.65
CA GLU A 105 -17.38 -10.05 27.10
C GLU A 105 -16.86 -11.46 27.44
N ALA A 106 -17.18 -12.44 26.60
CA ALA A 106 -16.88 -13.86 26.82
C ALA A 106 -16.76 -14.60 25.48
N VAL A 107 -16.07 -15.75 25.48
CA VAL A 107 -15.90 -16.62 24.30
C VAL A 107 -16.16 -18.11 24.57
N ASP A 108 -16.47 -18.47 25.82
CA ASP A 108 -16.74 -19.85 26.26
C ASP A 108 -17.87 -19.82 27.31
N PRO A 109 -18.97 -20.59 27.16
CA PRO A 109 -19.25 -21.57 26.08
C PRO A 109 -19.67 -20.96 24.74
N ALA A 110 -19.95 -19.66 24.71
CA ALA A 110 -20.40 -18.93 23.54
C ALA A 110 -19.71 -17.56 23.50
N ILE A 111 -19.66 -16.95 22.31
CA ILE A 111 -19.13 -15.59 22.17
C ILE A 111 -20.23 -14.61 22.54
N VAL A 112 -19.95 -13.73 23.50
CA VAL A 112 -20.88 -12.69 23.92
C VAL A 112 -20.27 -11.34 23.57
N ILE A 113 -21.03 -10.52 22.84
CA ILE A 113 -20.60 -9.22 22.35
C ILE A 113 -21.57 -8.15 22.83
N GLN A 114 -21.04 -7.12 23.47
CA GLN A 114 -21.75 -5.90 23.82
C GLN A 114 -21.48 -4.86 22.73
N LEU A 115 -22.46 -4.55 21.88
CA LEU A 115 -22.27 -3.59 20.78
C LEU A 115 -22.14 -2.16 21.31
N TYR A 116 -21.34 -1.34 20.63
CA TYR A 116 -21.17 0.08 20.95
C TYR A 116 -22.31 0.97 20.42
N HIS A 117 -23.19 0.41 19.59
CA HIS A 117 -24.35 1.12 19.08
C HIS A 117 -25.44 1.24 20.16
N ALA A 118 -25.83 2.46 20.54
CA ALA A 118 -26.95 2.67 21.47
C ALA A 118 -28.24 1.95 21.00
N PRO A 119 -28.97 1.23 21.87
CA PRO A 119 -28.92 1.23 23.34
C PRO A 119 -27.91 0.24 23.94
N TYR A 120 -26.86 -0.10 23.20
CA TYR A 120 -25.86 -1.11 23.54
C TYR A 120 -26.52 -2.48 23.68
N PRO A 121 -27.00 -3.07 22.56
CA PRO A 121 -27.52 -4.41 22.61
C PRO A 121 -26.39 -5.42 22.83
N ARG A 122 -26.76 -6.50 23.51
CA ARG A 122 -25.90 -7.64 23.82
C ARG A 122 -26.31 -8.81 22.95
N VAL A 123 -25.34 -9.39 22.23
CA VAL A 123 -25.54 -10.48 21.29
C VAL A 123 -24.69 -11.68 21.71
N THR A 124 -25.31 -12.86 21.81
CA THR A 124 -24.63 -14.13 22.06
C THR A 124 -24.59 -14.96 20.78
N LEU A 125 -23.42 -15.47 20.44
CA LEU A 125 -23.14 -16.21 19.22
C LEU A 125 -22.61 -17.61 19.55
N GLU A 126 -23.19 -18.61 18.89
CA GLU A 126 -22.57 -19.93 18.75
C GLU A 126 -22.25 -20.14 17.27
N LEU A 127 -20.97 -20.33 16.97
CA LEU A 127 -20.45 -20.31 15.59
C LEU A 127 -20.81 -18.99 14.89
N ASP A 128 -21.64 -19.04 13.85
CA ASP A 128 -22.09 -17.94 13.02
C ASP A 128 -23.56 -17.57 13.25
N THR A 129 -24.18 -18.06 14.34
CA THR A 129 -25.61 -17.86 14.60
C THR A 129 -25.84 -17.15 15.94
N ILE A 130 -26.74 -16.16 15.95
CA ILE A 130 -27.21 -15.50 17.17
C ILE A 130 -28.09 -16.46 17.97
N THR A 131 -27.68 -16.83 19.17
CA THR A 131 -28.47 -17.72 20.05
C THR A 131 -29.32 -16.94 21.04
N ASP A 132 -28.83 -15.80 21.52
CA ASP A 132 -29.54 -14.93 22.47
C ASP A 132 -29.19 -13.47 22.18
N THR A 133 -30.16 -12.58 22.31
CA THR A 133 -30.00 -11.14 22.01
C THR A 133 -31.11 -10.32 22.63
N ASP A 134 -30.76 -9.16 23.19
CA ASP A 134 -31.74 -8.12 23.57
C ASP A 134 -31.95 -7.08 22.44
N TRP A 135 -31.30 -7.29 21.31
CA TRP A 135 -31.39 -6.42 20.15
C TRP A 135 -32.72 -6.61 19.42
N THR A 136 -33.44 -5.51 19.20
CA THR A 136 -34.70 -5.55 18.44
C THR A 136 -34.50 -5.61 16.93
N LEU A 137 -33.30 -5.32 16.42
CA LEU A 137 -33.03 -5.28 14.98
C LEU A 137 -32.75 -6.67 14.41
N TYR A 138 -32.09 -7.53 15.19
CA TYR A 138 -31.71 -8.89 14.79
C TYR A 138 -32.14 -9.88 15.87
N ALA A 139 -32.88 -10.90 15.49
CA ALA A 139 -33.44 -11.88 16.41
C ALA A 139 -32.53 -13.12 16.57
N SER A 140 -32.79 -13.91 17.63
CA SER A 140 -32.20 -15.25 17.75
C SER A 140 -32.52 -16.13 16.53
N GLY A 141 -31.52 -16.86 16.06
CA GLY A 141 -31.56 -17.71 14.87
C GLY A 141 -31.03 -17.04 13.61
N GLU A 142 -30.76 -15.74 13.63
CA GLU A 142 -30.12 -15.04 12.52
C GLU A 142 -28.62 -15.34 12.42
N THR A 143 -28.11 -15.36 11.19
CA THR A 143 -26.71 -15.67 10.88
C THR A 143 -25.89 -14.41 10.64
N ILE A 144 -24.62 -14.47 11.00
CA ILE A 144 -23.64 -13.42 10.74
C ILE A 144 -22.78 -13.81 9.54
N ALA A 145 -22.28 -12.84 8.79
CA ALA A 145 -21.33 -13.08 7.71
C ALA A 145 -19.91 -13.27 8.23
N SER A 146 -19.50 -12.49 9.24
CA SER A 146 -18.18 -12.59 9.82
C SER A 146 -18.10 -11.97 11.22
N LEU A 147 -17.15 -12.48 12.01
CA LEU A 147 -16.71 -11.88 13.26
C LEU A 147 -15.19 -11.77 13.23
N GLN A 148 -14.67 -10.56 13.38
CA GLN A 148 -13.24 -10.26 13.28
C GLN A 148 -12.76 -9.53 14.52
N ARG A 149 -11.54 -9.84 14.95
CA ARG A 149 -10.86 -9.15 16.04
C ARG A 149 -10.43 -7.74 15.61
N CYS A 150 -10.54 -6.79 16.52
CA CYS A 150 -10.05 -5.43 16.36
C CYS A 150 -8.99 -5.14 17.42
N THR A 151 -7.80 -4.72 17.00
CA THR A 151 -6.69 -4.39 17.92
C THR A 151 -6.51 -2.89 17.98
N LEU A 152 -6.40 -2.35 19.20
CA LEU A 152 -6.18 -0.93 19.43
C LEU A 152 -4.89 -0.48 18.73
N ASN A 153 -5.04 0.43 17.78
CA ASN A 153 -3.97 1.05 16.99
C ASN A 153 -4.09 2.57 17.05
N ASN A 154 -4.01 3.12 18.26
CA ASN A 154 -4.00 4.57 18.52
C ASN A 154 -2.74 5.29 18.03
N ALA A 155 -1.83 4.58 17.37
CA ALA A 155 -0.84 5.26 16.56
C ALA A 155 -1.58 5.91 15.38
N LEU A 156 -1.82 7.22 15.51
CA LEU A 156 -1.80 8.10 14.34
C LEU A 156 -0.55 7.69 13.54
N PRO A 157 -0.63 7.56 12.19
CA PRO A 157 0.51 7.14 11.39
C PRO A 157 1.68 7.98 11.88
N PRO A 158 2.75 7.36 12.41
CA PRO A 158 3.71 8.08 13.24
C PRO A 158 4.36 9.12 12.37
N GLU A 159 3.89 10.39 12.38
CA GLU A 159 4.07 11.39 11.30
C GLU A 159 4.81 10.70 10.16
N GLN A 160 4.13 9.85 9.38
CA GLN A 160 4.82 9.13 8.31
C GLN A 160 5.27 10.29 7.43
N LEU A 161 6.52 10.70 7.64
CA LEU A 161 7.08 11.96 7.22
C LEU A 161 7.00 11.88 5.71
N MET A 162 5.89 12.30 5.12
CA MET A 162 5.67 12.16 3.69
C MET A 162 6.88 12.80 3.07
N GLY A 163 7.72 11.95 2.47
CA GLY A 163 9.09 12.38 2.28
C GLY A 163 9.04 13.59 1.36
N VAL A 164 9.66 14.67 1.79
CA VAL A 164 9.64 15.91 1.03
C VAL A 164 10.78 15.85 0.04
N PHE A 165 10.50 16.25 -1.20
CA PHE A 165 11.54 16.44 -2.20
C PHE A 165 12.22 17.80 -2.00
N SER A 166 13.54 17.78 -1.82
CA SER A 166 14.37 18.99 -1.78
C SER A 166 15.56 18.82 -2.71
N GLY A 167 15.66 19.68 -3.73
CA GLY A 167 16.71 19.58 -4.74
C GLY A 167 16.75 18.23 -5.46
N GLY A 168 15.58 17.64 -5.70
CA GLY A 168 15.45 16.33 -6.33
C GLY A 168 15.71 15.13 -5.42
N TRP A 169 15.98 15.33 -4.13
CA TRP A 169 16.22 14.28 -3.14
C TRP A 169 15.04 14.11 -2.19
N TRP A 170 14.64 12.87 -1.93
CA TRP A 170 13.54 12.51 -1.05
C TRP A 170 14.03 12.36 0.39
N SER A 171 13.39 13.05 1.35
CA SER A 171 13.86 13.12 2.74
C SER A 171 13.86 11.78 3.49
N LEU A 172 13.06 10.80 3.03
CA LEU A 172 13.01 9.46 3.63
C LEU A 172 14.04 8.48 3.06
N ALA A 173 14.70 8.82 1.96
CA ALA A 173 15.72 7.95 1.38
C ALA A 173 17.10 8.18 1.99
N THR A 174 17.86 7.10 2.15
CA THR A 174 19.31 7.20 2.37
C THR A 174 19.98 7.60 1.06
N ARG A 175 20.58 8.78 1.03
CA ARG A 175 21.36 9.25 -0.12
C ARG A 175 22.65 8.45 -0.27
N ARG A 176 22.83 7.85 -1.45
CA ARG A 176 24.05 7.14 -1.86
C ARG A 176 24.35 7.45 -3.31
N GLU A 177 25.14 8.49 -3.57
CA GLU A 177 25.33 8.98 -4.94
C GLU A 177 25.85 7.89 -5.90
N ALA A 178 25.19 7.77 -7.05
CA ALA A 178 25.68 6.93 -8.14
C ALA A 178 27.03 7.44 -8.66
N HIS A 179 27.82 6.52 -9.22
CA HIS A 179 29.01 6.88 -9.98
C HIS A 179 28.66 7.87 -11.09
N ALA A 180 29.46 8.94 -11.26
CA ALA A 180 29.17 10.02 -12.23
C ALA A 180 28.90 9.52 -13.67
N GLY A 181 29.59 8.45 -14.10
CA GLY A 181 29.37 7.78 -15.38
C GLY A 181 28.00 7.11 -15.58
N ARG A 182 27.15 7.04 -14.54
CA ARG A 182 25.76 6.54 -14.61
C ARG A 182 24.71 7.66 -14.57
N VAL A 183 25.14 8.90 -14.31
CA VAL A 183 24.23 10.04 -14.19
C VAL A 183 24.22 10.81 -15.50
N GLY A 184 23.10 10.75 -16.20
CA GLY A 184 22.88 11.49 -17.44
C GLY A 184 22.55 12.97 -17.21
N GLY A 185 22.10 13.63 -18.29
CA GLY A 185 21.73 15.04 -18.31
C GLY A 185 20.52 15.39 -17.42
N ALA A 186 20.17 16.67 -17.41
CA ALA A 186 18.95 17.15 -16.76
C ALA A 186 17.71 16.60 -17.46
N ILE A 187 16.67 16.31 -16.69
CA ILE A 187 15.36 15.83 -17.15
C ILE A 187 14.25 16.60 -16.45
N ALA A 188 13.06 16.57 -17.04
CA ALA A 188 11.83 17.11 -16.45
C ALA A 188 10.82 15.95 -16.35
N PRO A 189 10.88 15.17 -15.26
CA PRO A 189 10.10 13.95 -15.17
C PRO A 189 8.63 14.23 -14.89
N PHE A 190 7.74 13.52 -15.58
CA PHE A 190 6.29 13.50 -15.32
C PHE A 190 5.75 12.08 -15.09
N ALA A 191 6.62 11.07 -15.14
CA ALA A 191 6.26 9.66 -15.04
C ALA A 191 7.20 8.89 -14.11
N THR A 192 6.76 7.71 -13.69
CA THR A 192 7.54 6.77 -12.89
C THR A 192 7.53 5.41 -13.56
N VAL A 193 8.70 4.76 -13.61
CA VAL A 193 8.86 3.38 -14.08
C VAL A 193 9.35 2.53 -12.91
N VAL A 194 8.53 1.55 -12.54
CA VAL A 194 8.84 0.59 -11.47
C VAL A 194 9.45 -0.67 -12.07
N HIS A 195 10.51 -1.14 -11.43
CA HIS A 195 11.30 -2.31 -11.78
C HIS A 195 11.38 -3.24 -10.58
N THR A 196 11.62 -4.52 -10.85
CA THR A 196 12.25 -5.40 -9.87
C THR A 196 13.67 -5.63 -10.31
N THR A 197 14.58 -5.70 -9.35
CA THR A 197 16.01 -5.87 -9.62
C THR A 197 16.36 -7.18 -10.36
N ASP A 198 15.44 -8.14 -10.34
CA ASP A 198 15.57 -9.48 -10.92
C ASP A 198 16.92 -10.12 -10.56
N MET A 199 17.23 -10.13 -9.26
CA MET A 199 18.50 -10.60 -8.72
C MET A 199 18.30 -11.49 -7.49
N THR A 200 19.33 -12.25 -7.13
CA THR A 200 19.33 -13.04 -5.90
C THR A 200 19.41 -12.12 -4.66
N PRO A 201 18.69 -12.42 -3.55
CA PRO A 201 18.65 -11.56 -2.37
C PRO A 201 20.02 -11.20 -1.78
N GLU A 202 20.96 -12.14 -1.82
CA GLU A 202 22.31 -11.99 -1.29
C GLU A 202 23.16 -10.93 -2.02
N THR A 203 22.74 -10.47 -3.19
CA THR A 203 23.53 -9.56 -4.03
C THR A 203 23.22 -8.07 -3.83
N TRP A 204 22.26 -7.72 -2.96
CA TRP A 204 21.80 -6.33 -2.73
C TRP A 204 22.93 -5.33 -2.50
N ASN A 205 23.77 -5.60 -1.49
CA ASN A 205 24.88 -4.71 -1.15
C ASN A 205 25.86 -4.57 -2.31
N GLY A 206 26.08 -5.65 -3.07
CA GLY A 206 26.93 -5.64 -4.25
C GLY A 206 26.34 -4.83 -5.42
N LEU A 207 25.01 -4.79 -5.58
CA LEU A 207 24.35 -3.93 -6.56
C LEU A 207 24.55 -2.46 -6.21
N ILE A 208 24.22 -2.07 -4.97
CA ILE A 208 24.37 -0.69 -4.52
C ILE A 208 25.82 -0.23 -4.63
N ASP A 209 26.77 -1.03 -4.14
CA ASP A 209 28.21 -0.75 -4.25
C ASP A 209 28.65 -0.55 -5.71
N ARG A 210 28.21 -1.43 -6.62
CA ARG A 210 28.52 -1.34 -8.05
C ARG A 210 27.96 -0.07 -8.69
N TRP A 211 26.75 0.36 -8.32
CA TRP A 211 26.18 1.61 -8.83
C TRP A 211 26.91 2.84 -8.34
N GLN A 212 27.42 2.84 -7.11
CA GLN A 212 28.20 3.95 -6.55
C GLN A 212 29.63 4.02 -7.11
N ASN A 213 30.25 2.87 -7.35
CA ASN A 213 31.70 2.80 -7.55
C ASN A 213 32.15 2.46 -8.97
N GLN A 214 31.24 2.11 -9.89
CA GLN A 214 31.61 1.73 -11.25
C GLN A 214 30.79 2.53 -12.27
N ALA A 215 31.43 3.01 -13.34
CA ALA A 215 30.73 3.70 -14.43
C ALA A 215 29.64 2.86 -15.10
N GLY A 216 29.87 1.54 -15.21
CA GLY A 216 28.98 0.62 -15.93
C GLY A 216 28.71 1.04 -17.38
N ASN A 217 27.72 0.40 -18.01
CA ASN A 217 27.16 0.84 -19.30
C ASN A 217 26.07 1.92 -19.10
N GLY A 218 26.22 2.74 -18.06
CA GLY A 218 25.30 3.81 -17.71
C GLY A 218 24.04 3.40 -16.92
N SER A 219 23.68 2.11 -16.80
CA SER A 219 22.42 1.70 -16.14
C SER A 219 22.42 1.93 -14.63
N CYS A 220 21.45 2.64 -14.10
CA CYS A 220 21.17 2.83 -12.67
C CYS A 220 19.65 3.02 -12.50
N ALA A 221 19.22 3.34 -11.28
CA ALA A 221 17.90 3.88 -11.00
C ALA A 221 18.02 5.10 -10.11
N HIS A 222 16.92 5.85 -9.97
CA HIS A 222 16.84 6.95 -9.01
C HIS A 222 16.72 6.40 -7.61
N PHE A 223 15.84 5.42 -7.42
CA PHE A 223 15.57 4.79 -6.13
C PHE A 223 15.79 3.28 -6.18
N ALA A 224 16.19 2.73 -5.04
CA ALA A 224 16.23 1.30 -4.79
C ALA A 224 15.59 1.01 -3.43
N ILE A 225 14.62 0.09 -3.38
CA ILE A 225 13.87 -0.26 -2.15
C ILE A 225 14.32 -1.64 -1.68
N GLY A 226 15.01 -1.70 -0.54
CA GLY A 226 15.44 -2.94 0.10
C GLY A 226 14.28 -3.78 0.63
N ARG A 227 14.54 -5.05 0.96
CA ARG A 227 13.53 -6.01 1.48
C ARG A 227 13.09 -5.74 2.91
N SER A 228 13.83 -4.92 3.65
CA SER A 228 13.56 -4.64 5.07
C SER A 228 13.94 -3.22 5.44
N ALA A 229 13.45 -2.76 6.59
CA ALA A 229 13.80 -1.45 7.15
C ALA A 229 15.31 -1.26 7.35
N ALA A 230 16.08 -2.34 7.59
CA ALA A 230 17.52 -2.27 7.72
C ALA A 230 18.24 -1.97 6.39
N GLU A 231 17.66 -2.42 5.26
CA GLU A 231 18.16 -2.10 3.92
C GLU A 231 17.66 -0.73 3.46
N GLY A 232 16.44 -0.34 3.86
CA GLY A 232 15.89 0.99 3.65
C GLY A 232 15.50 1.29 2.19
N VAL A 233 15.08 2.54 1.96
CA VAL A 233 15.05 3.15 0.64
C VAL A 233 16.38 3.86 0.40
N VAL A 234 17.03 3.56 -0.72
CA VAL A 234 18.27 4.22 -1.16
C VAL A 234 17.95 5.09 -2.36
N GLN A 235 18.35 6.36 -2.33
CA GLN A 235 18.30 7.22 -3.51
C GLN A 235 19.72 7.42 -4.05
N LEU A 236 19.89 7.17 -5.35
CA LEU A 236 21.19 7.21 -6.02
C LEU A 236 21.36 8.44 -6.92
N VAL A 237 20.26 8.90 -7.51
CA VAL A 237 20.24 10.00 -8.48
C VAL A 237 19.09 10.94 -8.12
N PRO A 238 19.31 12.27 -8.10
CA PRO A 238 18.21 13.21 -7.90
C PRO A 238 17.23 13.13 -9.08
N ILE A 239 15.94 13.33 -8.82
CA ILE A 239 14.89 13.07 -9.82
C ILE A 239 14.95 13.98 -11.06
N ASP A 240 15.65 15.11 -10.97
CA ASP A 240 15.89 16.04 -12.08
C ASP A 240 17.07 15.63 -12.99
N ARG A 241 17.67 14.46 -12.75
CA ARG A 241 18.77 13.89 -13.55
C ARG A 241 18.41 12.50 -14.09
N ASN A 242 18.89 12.19 -15.28
CA ASN A 242 18.67 10.89 -15.92
C ASN A 242 19.48 9.78 -15.23
N ALA A 243 18.83 8.70 -14.78
CA ALA A 243 19.46 7.52 -14.17
C ALA A 243 19.61 6.31 -15.13
N ASN A 244 19.13 6.43 -16.37
CA ASN A 244 19.25 5.45 -17.45
C ASN A 244 18.71 4.04 -17.09
N HIS A 245 17.50 3.98 -16.53
CA HIS A 245 16.85 2.77 -16.02
C HIS A 245 16.06 1.99 -17.09
N ALA A 246 15.42 2.66 -18.04
CA ALA A 246 14.47 2.07 -19.00
C ALA A 246 15.14 1.51 -20.28
N GLY A 247 16.44 1.23 -20.23
CA GLY A 247 17.22 0.68 -21.36
C GLY A 247 17.51 1.67 -22.49
N GLY A 248 18.09 1.15 -23.57
CA GLY A 248 18.43 1.86 -24.81
C GLY A 248 17.62 1.36 -26.01
N ASP A 249 18.24 1.26 -27.19
CA ASP A 249 17.58 0.92 -28.46
C ASP A 249 16.56 -0.24 -28.36
N GLY A 250 15.34 0.02 -28.82
CA GLY A 250 14.24 -0.94 -28.88
C GLY A 250 13.26 -0.89 -27.71
N HIS A 251 13.37 0.09 -26.82
CA HIS A 251 12.36 0.40 -25.82
C HIS A 251 11.14 1.14 -26.41
N GLY A 252 10.09 1.21 -25.62
CA GLY A 252 8.90 2.01 -25.90
C GLY A 252 9.11 3.50 -25.67
N SER A 253 8.00 4.23 -25.60
CA SER A 253 7.98 5.66 -25.36
C SER A 253 6.79 6.05 -24.51
N PHE A 254 6.86 7.19 -23.84
CA PHE A 254 5.65 7.87 -23.40
C PHE A 254 5.10 8.68 -24.58
N VAL A 255 3.80 8.61 -24.81
CA VAL A 255 3.15 9.24 -25.97
C VAL A 255 1.93 10.02 -25.52
N ALA A 256 1.73 11.21 -26.08
CA ALA A 256 0.52 12.01 -25.90
C ALA A 256 0.21 12.75 -27.22
N GLY A 257 -0.78 12.28 -27.98
CA GLY A 257 -1.06 12.81 -29.31
C GLY A 257 0.11 12.58 -30.27
N ALA A 258 0.71 13.66 -30.79
CA ALA A 258 1.87 13.60 -31.69
C ALA A 258 3.21 13.58 -30.95
N ASP A 259 3.22 13.91 -29.66
CA ASP A 259 4.44 13.98 -28.87
C ASP A 259 4.87 12.61 -28.38
N ARG A 260 6.19 12.38 -28.41
CA ARG A 260 6.82 11.13 -28.03
C ARG A 260 8.10 11.41 -27.25
N TRP A 261 8.20 10.83 -26.06
CA TRP A 261 9.34 11.00 -25.17
C TRP A 261 10.04 9.69 -24.88
N HIS A 262 11.37 9.74 -24.86
CA HIS A 262 12.20 8.65 -24.41
C HIS A 262 11.98 8.44 -22.89
N PRO A 263 11.76 7.21 -22.39
CA PRO A 263 11.45 7.01 -20.97
C PRO A 263 12.48 7.62 -20.01
N ASN A 264 13.78 7.37 -20.24
CA ASN A 264 14.86 7.96 -19.42
C ASN A 264 14.93 9.50 -19.43
N SER A 265 14.24 10.21 -20.33
CA SER A 265 14.23 11.68 -20.34
C SER A 265 13.05 12.31 -19.60
N VAL A 266 12.06 11.51 -19.19
CA VAL A 266 10.80 12.00 -18.60
C VAL A 266 10.31 11.15 -17.43
N SER A 267 11.11 10.20 -16.94
CA SER A 267 10.70 9.33 -15.83
C SER A 267 11.74 9.14 -14.75
N VAL A 268 11.21 8.85 -13.56
CA VAL A 268 11.94 8.37 -12.39
C VAL A 268 11.91 6.84 -12.38
N GLY A 269 13.07 6.20 -12.22
CA GLY A 269 13.21 4.75 -12.11
C GLY A 269 13.28 4.31 -10.66
N ILE A 270 12.46 3.34 -10.29
CA ILE A 270 12.42 2.73 -8.95
C ILE A 270 12.70 1.24 -9.06
N GLU A 271 13.73 0.76 -8.35
CA GLU A 271 14.14 -0.64 -8.34
C GLU A 271 13.74 -1.30 -7.02
N ILE A 272 12.87 -2.30 -7.07
CA ILE A 272 12.47 -3.07 -5.89
C ILE A 272 13.39 -4.27 -5.75
N HIS A 273 14.03 -4.42 -4.58
CA HIS A 273 14.89 -5.57 -4.27
C HIS A 273 14.06 -6.88 -4.26
N CYS A 274 13.99 -7.51 -5.42
CA CYS A 274 13.20 -8.70 -5.66
C CYS A 274 13.83 -9.52 -6.78
N THR A 275 13.67 -10.84 -6.66
CA THR A 275 14.17 -11.80 -7.65
C THR A 275 13.28 -11.90 -8.86
N GLY A 276 12.03 -11.44 -8.76
CA GLY A 276 11.08 -11.50 -9.85
C GLY A 276 10.66 -12.94 -10.15
N ARG A 277 10.71 -13.33 -11.42
CA ARG A 277 10.29 -14.67 -11.86
C ARG A 277 11.23 -15.77 -11.36
N VAL A 278 10.66 -16.80 -10.76
CA VAL A 278 11.37 -17.96 -10.20
C VAL A 278 10.82 -19.28 -10.74
N HIS A 279 11.62 -20.34 -10.66
CA HIS A 279 11.30 -21.67 -11.17
C HIS A 279 11.49 -22.72 -10.07
N LEU A 280 10.68 -23.76 -10.08
CA LEU A 280 10.86 -24.93 -9.23
C LEU A 280 11.91 -25.85 -9.87
N VAL A 281 13.11 -25.92 -9.30
CA VAL A 281 14.24 -26.71 -9.78
C VAL A 281 14.66 -27.69 -8.69
N GLY A 282 14.53 -28.99 -8.96
CA GLY A 282 14.88 -30.03 -7.98
C GLY A 282 14.06 -29.93 -6.68
N GLY A 283 12.80 -29.48 -6.77
CA GLY A 283 11.92 -29.27 -5.61
C GLY A 283 12.20 -27.99 -4.82
N GLN A 284 13.07 -27.10 -5.31
CA GLN A 284 13.39 -25.83 -4.67
C GLN A 284 13.08 -24.66 -5.59
N TRP A 285 12.47 -23.60 -5.06
CA TRP A 285 12.26 -22.37 -5.81
C TRP A 285 13.56 -21.61 -5.96
N ARG A 286 13.94 -21.30 -7.20
CA ARG A 286 15.20 -20.62 -7.51
C ARG A 286 14.99 -19.61 -8.62
N TRP A 287 15.79 -18.55 -8.57
CA TRP A 287 15.97 -17.70 -9.74
C TRP A 287 16.68 -18.49 -10.84
N VAL A 288 16.29 -18.25 -12.10
CA VAL A 288 16.94 -18.89 -13.24
C VAL A 288 17.33 -17.82 -14.24
N GLU A 289 18.64 -17.69 -14.45
CA GLU A 289 19.25 -16.79 -15.42
C GLU A 289 20.04 -17.64 -16.42
N ASP A 290 19.90 -17.36 -17.72
CA ASP A 290 20.54 -18.11 -18.81
C ASP A 290 20.38 -19.64 -18.73
N GLY A 291 19.23 -20.07 -18.21
CA GLY A 291 18.88 -21.49 -18.06
C GLY A 291 19.53 -22.18 -16.87
N ALA A 292 20.29 -21.46 -16.03
CA ALA A 292 20.94 -21.99 -14.84
C ALA A 292 20.28 -21.45 -13.55
N PRO A 293 20.05 -22.31 -12.54
CA PRO A 293 19.58 -21.86 -11.24
C PRO A 293 20.67 -21.04 -10.53
N GLN A 294 20.29 -19.89 -10.00
CA GLN A 294 21.17 -18.95 -9.32
C GLN A 294 20.81 -18.84 -7.83
N GLY A 295 21.82 -18.48 -7.03
CA GLY A 295 21.67 -18.12 -5.61
C GLY A 295 21.16 -19.22 -4.68
N LEU A 296 20.74 -18.79 -3.50
CA LEU A 296 20.09 -19.66 -2.50
C LEU A 296 18.62 -19.97 -2.89
N PRO A 297 18.10 -21.15 -2.50
CA PRO A 297 16.69 -21.46 -2.72
C PRO A 297 15.80 -20.55 -1.87
N LEU A 298 14.70 -20.09 -2.46
CA LEU A 298 13.67 -19.33 -1.77
C LEU A 298 12.71 -20.27 -1.02
N PRO A 299 12.23 -19.87 0.17
CA PRO A 299 11.18 -20.62 0.84
C PRO A 299 9.88 -20.54 0.03
N ALA A 300 9.06 -21.60 0.08
CA ALA A 300 7.80 -21.63 -0.66
C ALA A 300 6.81 -20.54 -0.22
N SER A 301 6.91 -20.06 1.02
CA SER A 301 6.13 -18.93 1.54
C SER A 301 6.40 -17.62 0.80
N ASP A 302 7.57 -17.49 0.17
CA ASP A 302 8.01 -16.26 -0.50
C ASP A 302 7.75 -16.35 -2.01
N VAL A 303 6.94 -17.29 -2.47
CA VAL A 303 6.64 -17.47 -3.89
C VAL A 303 5.14 -17.50 -4.13
N ILE A 304 4.69 -16.59 -4.99
CA ILE A 304 3.35 -16.66 -5.59
C ILE A 304 3.47 -17.59 -6.79
N VAL A 305 2.84 -18.77 -6.72
CA VAL A 305 2.88 -19.75 -7.79
C VAL A 305 2.08 -19.24 -9.00
N ASP A 306 2.63 -19.41 -10.19
CA ASP A 306 1.93 -19.09 -11.44
C ASP A 306 0.76 -20.07 -11.62
N PRO A 307 -0.51 -19.61 -11.62
CA PRO A 307 -1.66 -20.48 -11.75
C PRO A 307 -1.69 -21.24 -13.09
N ALA A 308 -1.01 -20.72 -14.12
CA ALA A 308 -0.89 -21.39 -15.41
C ALA A 308 0.25 -22.43 -15.44
N ASN A 309 1.19 -22.36 -14.49
CA ASN A 309 2.33 -23.27 -14.44
C ASN A 309 2.89 -23.43 -13.02
N ALA A 310 2.56 -24.53 -12.36
CA ALA A 310 3.03 -24.85 -11.01
C ALA A 310 4.56 -25.01 -10.86
N GLN A 311 5.32 -25.02 -11.95
CA GLN A 311 6.79 -25.01 -11.93
C GLN A 311 7.39 -23.60 -12.03
N ARG A 312 6.54 -22.56 -12.07
CA ARG A 312 6.92 -21.16 -12.15
C ARG A 312 6.19 -20.36 -11.08
N GLY A 313 6.75 -19.22 -10.73
CA GLY A 313 6.12 -18.28 -9.82
C GLY A 313 6.88 -16.96 -9.79
N TRP A 314 6.49 -16.11 -8.86
CA TRP A 314 7.10 -14.81 -8.62
C TRP A 314 7.51 -14.69 -7.17
N HIS A 315 8.73 -14.23 -6.93
CA HIS A 315 9.20 -13.90 -5.60
C HIS A 315 8.34 -12.77 -5.03
N VAL A 316 7.85 -12.96 -3.81
CA VAL A 316 7.01 -12.00 -3.07
C VAL A 316 7.80 -10.72 -2.78
N VAL A 317 7.24 -9.59 -3.21
CA VAL A 317 7.57 -8.26 -2.70
C VAL A 317 6.97 -8.11 -1.30
N THR A 318 7.79 -7.69 -0.34
CA THR A 318 7.40 -7.65 1.07
C THR A 318 6.40 -6.52 1.38
N ALA A 319 5.65 -6.65 2.49
CA ALA A 319 4.76 -5.58 2.95
C ALA A 319 5.51 -4.26 3.17
N TYR A 320 6.71 -4.31 3.74
CA TYR A 320 7.60 -3.16 3.89
C TYR A 320 7.88 -2.48 2.54
N GLN A 321 8.21 -3.26 1.51
CA GLN A 321 8.50 -2.71 0.18
C GLN A 321 7.30 -2.03 -0.44
N TYR A 322 6.10 -2.61 -0.32
CA TYR A 322 4.88 -1.97 -0.82
C TYR A 322 4.53 -0.69 -0.05
N GLU A 323 4.72 -0.67 1.27
CA GLU A 323 4.56 0.54 2.09
C GLU A 323 5.50 1.65 1.62
N GLN A 324 6.79 1.35 1.44
CA GLN A 324 7.77 2.33 0.97
C GLN A 324 7.53 2.76 -0.48
N LEU A 325 7.11 1.84 -1.35
CA LEU A 325 6.77 2.15 -2.73
C LEU A 325 5.57 3.09 -2.79
N GLY A 326 4.51 2.83 -2.00
CA GLY A 326 3.33 3.71 -1.93
C GLY A 326 3.72 5.12 -1.49
N ALA A 327 4.43 5.24 -0.36
CA ALA A 327 4.86 6.54 0.15
C ALA A 327 5.77 7.30 -0.83
N LEU A 328 6.65 6.59 -1.56
CA LEU A 328 7.50 7.20 -2.57
C LEU A 328 6.69 7.66 -3.79
N LEU A 329 5.73 6.86 -4.27
CA LEU A 329 4.87 7.23 -5.39
C LEU A 329 3.97 8.44 -5.04
N ASP A 330 3.43 8.51 -3.81
CA ASP A 330 2.68 9.67 -3.32
C ASP A 330 3.56 10.94 -3.33
N GLY A 331 4.79 10.82 -2.80
CA GLY A 331 5.75 11.93 -2.80
C GLY A 331 6.15 12.37 -4.20
N LEU A 332 6.26 11.42 -5.15
CA LEU A 332 6.58 11.71 -6.54
C LEU A 332 5.42 12.40 -7.25
N ASP A 333 4.16 12.01 -7.04
CA ASP A 333 3.03 12.66 -7.72
C ASP A 333 2.97 14.16 -7.40
N ALA A 334 3.33 14.56 -6.18
CA ALA A 334 3.46 15.96 -5.79
C ALA A 334 4.70 16.68 -6.34
N ALA A 335 5.77 15.95 -6.65
CA ALA A 335 7.07 16.51 -7.06
C ALA A 335 7.32 16.52 -8.58
N LEU A 336 6.64 15.64 -9.32
CA LEU A 336 6.79 15.49 -10.76
C LEU A 336 5.99 16.57 -11.52
N GLU A 337 6.44 16.86 -12.74
CA GLU A 337 5.67 17.71 -13.65
C GLU A 337 4.29 17.08 -13.94
N PRO A 338 3.25 17.91 -14.24
CA PRO A 338 1.94 17.39 -14.60
C PRO A 338 2.02 16.38 -15.76
N LEU A 339 1.29 15.27 -15.66
CA LEU A 339 1.21 14.32 -16.74
C LEU A 339 0.55 14.99 -17.97
N PRO A 340 1.16 14.94 -19.18
CA PRO A 340 0.51 15.46 -20.37
C PRO A 340 -0.86 14.78 -20.60
N PRO A 341 -1.91 15.53 -20.97
CA PRO A 341 -3.25 14.97 -21.13
C PRO A 341 -3.28 13.80 -22.11
N GLY A 342 -3.88 12.68 -21.69
CA GLY A 342 -3.97 11.46 -22.50
C GLY A 342 -2.64 10.72 -22.68
N CYS A 343 -1.61 11.05 -21.88
CA CYS A 343 -0.33 10.38 -21.97
C CYS A 343 -0.44 8.91 -21.53
N VAL A 344 0.12 8.01 -22.35
CA VAL A 344 0.25 6.57 -22.06
C VAL A 344 1.67 6.10 -22.35
N ALA A 345 2.05 4.97 -21.77
CA ALA A 345 3.26 4.25 -22.18
C ALA A 345 2.93 3.34 -23.38
N GLU A 346 3.71 3.45 -24.44
CA GLU A 346 3.57 2.68 -25.67
C GLU A 346 4.85 1.90 -25.96
N SER A 347 4.75 0.58 -26.00
CA SER A 347 5.84 -0.31 -26.41
C SER A 347 5.83 -0.59 -27.91
N ILE A 348 7.01 -0.92 -28.46
CA ILE A 348 7.15 -1.35 -29.87
C ILE A 348 6.40 -2.66 -30.15
N GLN A 349 6.28 -3.52 -29.15
CA GLN A 349 5.51 -4.76 -29.20
C GLN A 349 4.42 -4.74 -28.14
N PRO A 350 3.26 -5.38 -28.34
CA PRO A 350 2.19 -5.38 -27.34
C PRO A 350 2.67 -5.88 -25.98
N ALA A 351 2.43 -5.08 -24.93
CA ALA A 351 2.68 -5.53 -23.56
C ALA A 351 1.70 -6.63 -23.16
N PRO A 352 2.13 -7.61 -22.34
CA PRO A 352 1.21 -8.59 -21.75
C PRO A 352 0.13 -7.88 -20.94
N ALA A 353 -1.04 -8.51 -20.76
CA ALA A 353 -2.18 -7.89 -20.09
C ALA A 353 -1.84 -7.33 -18.70
N TYR A 354 -1.05 -8.06 -17.90
CA TYR A 354 -0.61 -7.59 -16.58
C TYR A 354 0.33 -6.38 -16.65
N GLY A 355 0.94 -6.09 -17.79
CA GLY A 355 1.84 -4.96 -18.01
C GLY A 355 1.14 -3.75 -18.63
N GLN A 356 -0.18 -3.75 -18.77
CA GLN A 356 -0.94 -2.61 -19.33
C GLN A 356 -1.41 -1.70 -18.20
N PHE A 357 -1.27 -0.39 -18.42
CA PHE A 357 -1.67 0.67 -17.48
C PHE A 357 -2.56 1.67 -18.21
N ALA A 358 -3.53 2.27 -17.49
CA ALA A 358 -4.49 3.19 -18.08
C ALA A 358 -3.88 4.56 -18.42
N SER A 359 -2.82 4.97 -17.71
CA SER A 359 -2.11 6.21 -17.91
C SER A 359 -0.60 5.99 -17.94
N GLY A 360 0.15 7.00 -18.38
CA GLY A 360 1.61 7.01 -18.34
C GLY A 360 2.23 7.46 -17.01
N ARG A 361 1.43 7.78 -15.97
CA ARG A 361 1.96 8.34 -14.72
C ARG A 361 2.84 7.35 -13.96
N GLU A 362 2.35 6.13 -13.80
CA GLU A 362 3.02 5.04 -13.10
C GLU A 362 2.91 3.80 -13.97
N VAL A 363 4.05 3.23 -14.37
CA VAL A 363 4.08 2.05 -15.23
C VAL A 363 5.14 1.05 -14.77
N GLY A 364 4.94 -0.21 -15.10
CA GLY A 364 5.99 -1.22 -15.01
C GLY A 364 6.95 -1.13 -16.19
N HIS A 365 8.20 -1.55 -16.02
CA HIS A 365 9.16 -1.60 -17.14
C HIS A 365 8.69 -2.48 -18.31
N VAL A 366 8.00 -3.58 -18.01
CA VAL A 366 7.35 -4.47 -18.99
C VAL A 366 6.41 -3.73 -19.93
N THR A 367 5.80 -2.61 -19.51
CA THR A 367 4.94 -1.78 -20.34
C THR A 367 5.71 -1.13 -21.48
N LEU A 368 7.00 -0.85 -21.28
CA LEU A 368 7.85 -0.17 -22.26
C LEU A 368 8.67 -1.17 -23.09
N SER A 369 9.08 -2.31 -22.53
CA SER A 369 9.98 -3.25 -23.22
C SER A 369 9.60 -4.73 -23.04
N PRO A 370 8.36 -5.14 -23.40
CA PRO A 370 7.82 -6.46 -23.04
C PRO A 370 8.55 -7.65 -23.68
N HIS A 371 9.33 -7.41 -24.74
CA HIS A 371 10.12 -8.43 -25.43
C HIS A 371 11.47 -8.73 -24.78
N ARG A 372 11.95 -7.84 -23.89
CA ARG A 372 13.23 -7.98 -23.15
C ARG A 372 13.06 -8.01 -21.64
N ARG A 373 11.91 -7.55 -21.15
CA ARG A 373 11.62 -7.26 -19.75
C ARG A 373 10.27 -7.83 -19.36
N GLY A 374 10.19 -8.37 -18.15
CA GLY A 374 8.94 -8.83 -17.54
C GLY A 374 8.67 -8.19 -16.18
N ASP A 375 9.66 -7.47 -15.64
CA ASP A 375 9.58 -6.72 -14.39
C ASP A 375 8.60 -5.53 -14.50
N PRO A 376 7.90 -5.17 -13.42
CA PRO A 376 8.03 -5.70 -12.05
C PRO A 376 7.15 -6.94 -11.78
N TRP A 377 6.73 -7.65 -12.83
CA TRP A 377 5.93 -8.89 -12.81
C TRP A 377 4.47 -8.69 -12.36
N PRO A 378 3.56 -9.66 -12.62
CA PRO A 378 2.13 -9.49 -12.42
C PRO A 378 1.72 -9.00 -11.03
N PRO A 379 2.20 -9.59 -9.91
CA PRO A 379 1.74 -9.18 -8.58
C PRO A 379 2.01 -7.70 -8.28
N THR A 380 3.18 -7.18 -8.66
CA THR A 380 3.53 -5.78 -8.45
C THR A 380 2.72 -4.87 -9.37
N CYS A 381 2.53 -5.25 -10.63
CA CYS A 381 1.70 -4.47 -11.55
C CYS A 381 0.22 -4.45 -11.10
N ASP A 382 -0.29 -5.55 -10.56
CA ASP A 382 -1.65 -5.63 -10.01
C ASP A 382 -1.79 -4.71 -8.80
N TRP A 383 -0.82 -4.72 -7.88
CA TRP A 383 -0.79 -3.79 -6.75
C TRP A 383 -0.78 -2.33 -7.19
N MET A 384 0.07 -1.97 -8.16
CA MET A 384 0.17 -0.60 -8.68
C MET A 384 -1.14 -0.11 -9.33
N ARG A 385 -1.94 -1.01 -9.92
CA ARG A 385 -3.24 -0.65 -10.51
C ARG A 385 -4.37 -0.54 -9.48
N ALA A 386 -4.23 -1.22 -8.35
CA ALA A 386 -5.26 -1.30 -7.31
C ALA A 386 -5.12 -0.18 -6.26
N ARG A 387 -3.93 0.41 -6.15
CA ARG A 387 -3.70 1.68 -5.46
C ARG A 387 -4.37 2.82 -6.22
#